data_AF-A0A965J5T5-F1
#
_entry.id   AF-A0A965J5T5-F1
#
_cell.length_a   1.000
_cell.length_b   1.000
_cell.length_c   1.000
_cell.angle_alpha   90.00
_cell.angle_beta   90.00
_cell.angle_gamma   90.00
#
_symmetry.space_group_name_H-M   'P 1'
#
loop_
_entity.id
_entity.type
_entity.pdbx_description
1 polymer ?
#
loop_
_entity_poly.entity_id
_entity_poly.type
_entity_poly.pdbx_seq_one_letter_code
_entity_poly.pdbx_strand_id
1 'polypeptide(L)'
;MVSSLLIFLAIKGYVEPWGKDSALAKKPIPKVVLKESEGFFGKTLENIILFHQEVLSPIDGPRSHFRPTSSRYTLLSIRRFGPLKGWLKGMDRLMRENSDPWVYRTILIDDIEYKWDPSYETPP
;
A
#
# COMPACT_ATOMS: atom_id res chain seq x y z
N MET A 1 -23.20 36.41 15.82
CA MET A 1 -24.12 35.24 15.79
C MET A 1 -24.29 34.65 14.39
N VAL A 2 -24.47 35.44 13.33
CA VAL A 2 -24.69 34.91 11.95
C VAL A 2 -23.46 34.16 11.38
N SER A 3 -22.25 34.64 11.66
CA SER A 3 -21.00 33.98 11.22
C SER A 3 -20.80 32.59 11.83
N SER A 4 -21.14 32.39 13.10
CA SER A 4 -21.03 31.08 13.77
C SER A 4 -22.04 30.06 13.23
N LEU A 5 -23.21 30.50 12.79
CA LEU A 5 -24.24 29.64 12.19
C LEU A 5 -23.82 29.14 10.79
N LEU A 6 -23.19 30.01 10.00
CA LEU A 6 -22.63 29.66 8.68
C LEU A 6 -21.50 28.63 8.80
N ILE A 7 -20.61 28.80 9.79
CA ILE A 7 -19.55 27.83 10.08
C ILE A 7 -20.14 26.49 10.52
N PHE A 8 -21.16 26.49 11.38
CA PHE A 8 -21.83 25.26 11.82
C PHE A 8 -22.51 24.50 10.67
N LEU A 9 -23.15 25.21 9.73
CA LEU A 9 -23.77 24.62 8.55
C LEU A 9 -22.71 24.04 7.58
N ALA A 10 -21.59 24.74 7.39
CA ALA A 10 -20.48 24.27 6.56
C ALA A 10 -19.84 22.98 7.12
N ILE A 11 -19.69 22.87 8.45
CA ILE A 11 -19.13 21.67 9.09
C ILE A 11 -20.08 20.48 8.95
N LYS A 12 -21.40 20.68 9.07
CA LYS A 12 -22.39 19.58 8.91
C LYS A 12 -22.48 19.05 7.47
N GLY A 13 -22.19 19.88 6.47
CA GLY A 13 -22.16 19.51 5.06
C GLY A 13 -20.79 19.04 4.56
N TYR A 14 -19.76 19.10 5.40
CA TYR A 14 -18.42 18.66 5.03
C TYR A 14 -18.40 17.13 4.88
N VAL A 15 -18.39 16.68 3.63
CA VAL A 15 -18.05 15.31 3.26
C VAL A 15 -16.56 15.30 2.96
N GLU A 16 -15.82 14.45 3.66
CA GLU A 16 -14.38 14.31 3.43
C GLU A 16 -14.15 13.80 1.99
N PRO A 17 -13.50 14.60 1.10
CA PRO A 17 -13.47 14.29 -0.33
C PRO A 17 -12.65 13.03 -0.65
N TRP A 18 -11.89 12.53 0.33
CA TRP A 18 -11.00 11.39 0.24
C TRP A 18 -11.58 10.10 0.87
N GLY A 19 -12.85 10.13 1.32
CA GLY A 19 -13.50 8.98 1.97
C GLY A 19 -13.00 8.69 3.38
N LYS A 20 -13.51 7.61 4.00
CA LYS A 20 -13.16 7.18 5.38
C LYS A 20 -11.73 6.63 5.52
N ASP A 21 -11.00 6.50 4.42
CA ASP A 21 -9.68 5.85 4.38
C ASP A 21 -8.61 6.66 5.13
N SER A 22 -8.83 7.98 5.27
CA SER A 22 -8.04 8.92 6.09
C SER A 22 -8.05 8.56 7.58
N ALA A 23 -9.13 7.94 8.07
CA ALA A 23 -9.38 7.69 9.48
C ALA A 23 -8.89 6.30 9.96
N LEU A 24 -8.42 5.45 9.06
CA LEU A 24 -7.95 4.10 9.40
C LEU A 24 -6.55 4.17 10.04
N ALA A 25 -6.52 4.18 11.38
CA ALA A 25 -5.29 3.98 12.13
C ALA A 25 -4.63 2.64 11.76
N LYS A 26 -3.35 2.68 11.34
CA LYS A 26 -2.61 1.49 10.93
C LYS A 26 -2.32 0.56 12.12
N LYS A 27 -2.74 -0.71 12.02
CA LYS A 27 -2.09 -1.79 12.78
C LYS A 27 -0.70 -2.04 12.15
N PRO A 28 0.39 -2.13 12.93
CA PRO A 28 1.70 -2.46 12.39
C PRO A 28 1.69 -3.90 11.86
N ILE A 29 1.86 -4.05 10.54
CA ILE A 29 1.98 -5.37 9.90
C ILE A 29 3.39 -5.91 10.21
N PRO A 30 3.54 -7.20 10.57
CA PRO A 30 4.86 -7.82 10.78
C PRO A 30 5.76 -7.59 9.56
N LYS A 31 6.88 -6.89 9.77
CA LYS A 31 7.84 -6.60 8.71
C LYS A 31 8.66 -7.86 8.46
N VAL A 32 8.39 -8.58 7.36
CA VAL A 32 9.33 -9.60 6.87
C VAL A 32 10.65 -8.92 6.48
N VAL A 33 11.74 -9.31 7.16
CA VAL A 33 13.07 -8.73 6.99
C VAL A 33 13.84 -9.58 5.98
N LEU A 34 13.76 -9.21 4.70
CA LEU A 34 14.69 -9.71 3.69
C LEU A 34 15.97 -8.86 3.69
N LYS A 35 17.10 -9.49 3.33
CA LYS A 35 18.38 -8.80 3.14
C LYS A 35 18.21 -7.69 2.09
N GLU A 36 18.80 -6.54 2.36
CA GLU A 36 18.84 -5.40 1.43
C GLU A 36 19.62 -5.76 0.16
N SER A 37 19.26 -5.14 -0.94
CA SER A 37 19.94 -5.30 -2.22
C SER A 37 21.36 -4.73 -2.18
N GLU A 38 22.25 -5.46 -2.82
CA GLU A 38 23.64 -5.05 -2.99
C GLU A 38 23.77 -4.05 -4.15
N GLY A 39 24.73 -3.14 -4.05
CA GLY A 39 25.04 -2.15 -5.09
C GLY A 39 24.19 -0.87 -5.04
N PHE A 40 24.65 0.15 -5.76
CA PHE A 40 24.06 1.50 -5.75
C PHE A 40 22.64 1.54 -6.34
N PHE A 41 22.41 0.82 -7.44
CA PHE A 41 21.11 0.82 -8.13
C PHE A 41 20.01 0.15 -7.29
N GLY A 42 20.35 -0.97 -6.64
CA GLY A 42 19.43 -1.66 -5.72
C GLY A 42 19.03 -0.76 -4.55
N LYS A 43 20.02 -0.20 -3.85
CA LYS A 43 19.78 0.71 -2.72
C LYS A 43 18.96 1.94 -3.11
N THR A 44 19.25 2.55 -4.25
CA THR A 44 18.49 3.70 -4.74
C THR A 44 17.03 3.35 -4.98
N LEU A 45 16.73 2.23 -5.65
CA LEU A 45 15.35 1.79 -5.88
C LEU A 45 14.63 1.43 -4.58
N GLU A 46 15.30 0.74 -3.65
CA GLU A 46 14.71 0.44 -2.34
C GLU A 46 14.37 1.72 -1.57
N ASN A 47 15.28 2.69 -1.54
CA ASN A 47 15.06 3.95 -0.85
C ASN A 47 13.89 4.74 -1.43
N ILE A 48 13.69 4.71 -2.75
CA ILE A 48 12.51 5.32 -3.39
C ILE A 48 11.22 4.65 -2.91
N ILE A 49 11.20 3.31 -2.83
CA ILE A 49 10.02 2.57 -2.38
C ILE A 49 9.77 2.78 -0.89
N LEU A 50 10.81 2.81 -0.07
CA LEU A 50 10.72 3.08 1.37
C LEU A 50 10.22 4.51 1.61
N PHE A 51 10.76 5.49 0.89
CA PHE A 51 10.26 6.88 0.93
C PHE A 51 8.77 6.95 0.57
N HIS A 52 8.36 6.25 -0.49
CA HIS A 52 6.94 6.15 -0.84
C HIS A 52 6.10 5.51 0.29
N GLN A 53 6.58 4.47 0.97
CA GLN A 53 5.87 3.80 2.06
C GLN A 53 5.79 4.62 3.35
N GLU A 54 6.84 5.38 3.66
CA GLU A 54 7.01 6.09 4.93
C GLU A 54 6.51 7.53 4.87
N VAL A 55 6.53 8.17 3.69
CA VAL A 55 6.14 9.57 3.52
C VAL A 55 4.86 9.71 2.72
N LEU A 56 4.77 9.10 1.53
CA LEU A 56 3.61 9.31 0.63
C LEU A 56 2.39 8.48 1.04
N SER A 57 2.59 7.18 1.29
CA SER A 57 1.50 6.24 1.61
C SER A 57 0.73 6.59 2.89
N PRO A 58 1.34 7.13 3.97
CA PRO A 58 0.58 7.57 5.13
C PRO A 58 -0.32 8.79 4.85
N ILE A 59 0.09 9.67 3.94
CA ILE A 59 -0.71 10.83 3.54
C ILE A 59 -1.87 10.39 2.64
N ASP A 60 -1.61 9.44 1.75
CA ASP A 60 -2.57 9.02 0.72
C ASP A 60 -3.60 7.96 1.18
N GLY A 61 -3.30 7.27 2.28
CA GLY A 61 -4.14 6.22 2.86
C GLY A 61 -3.96 4.83 2.22
N PRO A 62 -4.59 3.79 2.78
CA PRO A 62 -4.45 2.42 2.32
C PRO A 62 -5.32 2.14 1.07
N ARG A 63 -4.75 2.24 -0.13
CA ARG A 63 -5.50 2.01 -1.40
C ARG A 63 -5.29 0.64 -2.06
N SER A 64 -4.45 -0.19 -1.47
CA SER A 64 -4.04 -1.43 -2.15
C SER A 64 -5.06 -2.55 -1.96
N HIS A 65 -5.54 -3.09 -3.09
CA HIS A 65 -6.40 -4.29 -3.17
C HIS A 65 -5.64 -5.59 -2.91
N PHE A 66 -4.31 -5.50 -2.81
CA PHE A 66 -3.43 -6.63 -2.62
C PHE A 66 -2.87 -6.73 -1.21
N ARG A 67 -2.61 -7.95 -0.75
CA ARG A 67 -1.84 -8.23 0.47
C ARG A 67 -0.69 -9.21 0.16
N PRO A 68 0.57 -8.87 0.54
CA PRO A 68 1.03 -7.55 1.00
C PRO A 68 0.71 -6.42 0.01
N THR A 69 0.78 -5.15 0.42
CA THR A 69 0.50 -4.02 -0.50
C THR A 69 1.45 -4.06 -1.71
N SER A 70 1.04 -3.52 -2.86
CA SER A 70 1.86 -3.56 -4.09
C SER A 70 3.25 -2.96 -3.89
N SER A 71 3.38 -1.82 -3.20
CA SER A 71 4.68 -1.23 -2.87
C SER A 71 5.54 -2.15 -1.98
N ARG A 72 4.91 -2.86 -1.02
CA ARG A 72 5.61 -3.82 -0.16
C ARG A 72 6.06 -5.04 -0.96
N TYR A 73 5.21 -5.54 -1.85
CA TYR A 73 5.57 -6.61 -2.78
C TYR A 73 6.75 -6.22 -3.67
N THR A 74 6.79 -4.99 -4.20
CA THR A 74 7.90 -4.50 -5.02
C THR A 74 9.21 -4.49 -4.24
N LEU A 75 9.20 -3.94 -3.00
CA LEU A 75 10.38 -3.94 -2.13
C LEU A 75 10.90 -5.36 -1.89
N LEU A 76 10.00 -6.27 -1.52
CA LEU A 76 10.36 -7.66 -1.26
C LEU A 76 10.85 -8.39 -2.51
N SER A 77 10.26 -8.08 -3.67
CA SER A 77 10.67 -8.65 -4.95
C SER A 77 12.04 -8.15 -5.39
N ILE A 78 12.39 -6.88 -5.12
CA ILE A 78 13.74 -6.34 -5.35
C ILE A 78 14.76 -7.06 -4.47
N ARG A 79 14.45 -7.22 -3.18
CA ARG A 79 15.32 -7.93 -2.23
C ARG A 79 15.51 -9.40 -2.59
N ARG A 80 14.45 -10.06 -3.10
CA ARG A 80 14.48 -11.49 -3.43
C ARG A 80 15.09 -11.79 -4.81
N PHE A 81 14.75 -11.00 -5.82
CA PHE A 81 15.05 -11.31 -7.23
C PHE A 81 16.07 -10.35 -7.87
N GLY A 82 16.54 -9.35 -7.12
CA GLY A 82 17.38 -8.28 -7.63
C GLY A 82 16.57 -7.10 -8.18
N PRO A 83 17.21 -5.94 -8.38
CA PRO A 83 16.52 -4.67 -8.64
C PRO A 83 15.66 -4.69 -9.90
N LEU A 84 16.18 -5.20 -11.02
CA LEU A 84 15.48 -5.16 -12.30
C LEU A 84 14.30 -6.14 -12.35
N LYS A 85 14.54 -7.40 -12.00
CA LYS A 85 13.49 -8.43 -11.96
C LYS A 85 12.44 -8.13 -10.89
N GLY A 86 12.88 -7.62 -9.74
CA GLY A 86 11.98 -7.21 -8.66
C GLY A 86 11.10 -6.02 -9.05
N TRP A 87 11.67 -5.02 -9.72
CA TRP A 87 10.93 -3.87 -10.24
C TRP A 87 9.87 -4.29 -11.26
N LEU A 88 10.24 -5.11 -12.25
CA LEU A 88 9.30 -5.60 -13.27
C LEU A 88 8.13 -6.37 -12.67
N LYS A 89 8.38 -7.19 -11.64
CA LYS A 89 7.32 -7.88 -10.89
C LYS A 89 6.38 -6.90 -10.19
N GLY A 90 6.93 -5.85 -9.58
CA GLY A 90 6.14 -4.78 -8.98
C GLY A 90 5.25 -4.06 -9.99
N MET A 91 5.78 -3.76 -11.18
CA MET A 91 5.03 -3.12 -12.26
C MET A 91 3.90 -4.01 -12.80
N ASP A 92 4.18 -5.30 -13.06
CA ASP A 92 3.14 -6.25 -13.50
C ASP A 92 2.00 -6.34 -12.48
N ARG A 93 2.31 -6.38 -11.18
CA ARG A 93 1.28 -6.35 -10.13
C ARG A 93 0.50 -5.05 -10.11
N LEU A 94 1.17 -3.90 -10.25
CA LEU A 94 0.52 -2.59 -10.25
C LEU A 94 -0.48 -2.45 -11.41
N MET A 95 -0.17 -3.02 -12.57
CA MET A 95 -1.11 -3.07 -13.70
C MET A 95 -2.38 -3.88 -13.42
N ARG A 96 -2.36 -4.75 -12.40
CA ARG A 96 -3.48 -5.61 -11.99
C ARG A 96 -4.15 -5.12 -10.71
N GLU A 97 -3.74 -3.96 -10.21
CA GLU A 97 -4.28 -3.31 -9.01
C GLU A 97 -5.60 -2.59 -9.34
N ASN A 98 -6.59 -3.39 -9.70
CA ASN A 98 -7.96 -2.96 -9.93
C ASN A 98 -8.92 -3.77 -9.04
N SER A 99 -10.22 -3.45 -9.08
CA SER A 99 -11.27 -4.18 -8.36
C SER A 99 -11.71 -5.48 -9.06
N ASP A 100 -11.22 -5.75 -10.27
CA ASP A 100 -11.72 -6.87 -11.06
C ASP A 100 -11.39 -8.21 -10.40
N PRO A 101 -12.30 -9.21 -10.48
CA PRO A 101 -12.06 -10.56 -9.99
C PRO A 101 -11.04 -11.25 -10.92
N TRP A 102 -9.78 -11.21 -10.52
CA TRP A 102 -8.70 -11.96 -11.15
C TRP A 102 -8.53 -13.31 -10.44
N VAL A 103 -7.83 -14.25 -11.08
CA VAL A 103 -7.52 -15.59 -10.54
C VAL A 103 -6.44 -15.52 -9.45
N TYR A 104 -6.59 -14.62 -8.49
CA TYR A 104 -5.79 -14.59 -7.28
C TYR A 104 -6.52 -15.33 -6.17
N ARG A 105 -5.75 -15.97 -5.29
CA ARG A 105 -6.28 -16.36 -3.98
C ARG A 105 -6.70 -15.07 -3.27
N THR A 106 -7.83 -15.08 -2.57
CA THR A 106 -8.21 -13.95 -1.73
C THR A 106 -8.06 -14.30 -0.25
N ILE A 107 -7.85 -13.28 0.58
CA ILE A 107 -7.83 -13.39 2.04
C ILE A 107 -8.71 -12.30 2.63
N LEU A 108 -9.37 -12.63 3.74
CA LEU A 108 -10.17 -11.68 4.51
C LEU A 108 -9.33 -11.12 5.66
N ILE A 109 -9.17 -9.80 5.71
CA ILE A 109 -8.53 -9.09 6.81
C ILE A 109 -9.47 -7.99 7.27
N ASP A 110 -9.90 -8.02 8.53
CA ASP A 110 -10.83 -7.04 9.11
C ASP A 110 -12.09 -6.86 8.23
N ASP A 111 -12.73 -7.96 7.83
CA ASP A 111 -13.92 -8.03 6.95
C ASP A 111 -13.77 -7.43 5.54
N ILE A 112 -12.53 -7.10 5.13
CA ILE A 112 -12.21 -6.64 3.78
C ILE A 112 -11.49 -7.75 3.02
N GLU A 113 -11.96 -8.05 1.81
CA GLU A 113 -11.34 -9.02 0.91
C GLU A 113 -10.16 -8.41 0.16
N TYR A 114 -9.02 -9.09 0.21
CA TYR A 114 -7.81 -8.69 -0.51
C TYR A 114 -7.30 -9.80 -1.41
N LYS A 115 -6.78 -9.41 -2.58
CA LYS A 115 -6.01 -10.29 -3.46
C LYS A 115 -4.70 -10.67 -2.77
N TRP A 116 -4.46 -11.96 -2.59
CA TRP A 116 -3.27 -12.51 -1.97
C TRP A 116 -2.26 -12.93 -3.03
N ASP A 117 -1.11 -12.29 -3.01
CA ASP A 117 0.05 -12.66 -3.83
C ASP A 117 1.32 -12.35 -3.03
N PRO A 118 1.87 -13.36 -2.33
CA PRO A 118 3.02 -13.14 -1.48
C PRO A 118 4.32 -13.30 -2.28
N SER A 119 5.22 -12.35 -2.15
CA SER A 119 6.57 -12.45 -2.72
C SER A 119 7.51 -13.34 -1.89
N TYR A 120 7.02 -13.94 -0.79
CA TYR A 120 7.72 -14.87 0.11
C TYR A 120 6.74 -15.94 0.63
N GLU A 121 7.23 -17.07 1.12
CA GLU A 121 6.42 -18.31 1.22
C GLU A 121 5.43 -18.41 2.39
N THR A 122 5.40 -17.48 3.35
CA THR A 122 4.52 -17.60 4.52
C THR A 122 3.34 -16.62 4.47
N PRO A 123 2.09 -17.13 4.40
CA PRO A 123 0.92 -16.37 4.81
C PRO A 123 0.96 -16.07 6.33
N PRO A 124 0.32 -14.99 6.80
CA PRO A 124 0.07 -14.79 8.23
C PRO A 124 -0.83 -15.89 8.81
#